data_AF-A0A2J8SKR2-F1
#
_entry.id   AF-A0A2J8SKR2-F1
#
_cell.length_a   1.000
_cell.length_b   1.000
_cell.length_c   1.000
_cell.angle_alpha   90.00
_cell.angle_beta   90.00
_cell.angle_gamma   90.00
#
_symmetry.space_group_name_H-M   'P 1'
#
loop_
_entity.id
_entity.type
_entity.pdbx_description
1 polymer ?
#
loop_
_entity_poly.entity_id
_entity_poly.type
_entity_poly.pdbx_seq_one_letter_code
_entity_poly.pdbx_strand_id
1 'polypeptide(L)'
;REDEQIRGITMKSSAISLHYATGNEEYLINLIDSPGHVDFSSEVSTAVRICDGCIIVVDAVEGVCPQINALTGTLFTSKVLEERAERETESQVNPNSEQGEQVYDWSTGLEDTDDSHLYFSPEQGNVVFTSAIDGWGF
;
A
#
# COMPACT_ATOMS: atom_id res chain seq x y z
N ARG A 1 -6.74 -19.63 13.55
CA ARG A 1 -7.72 -20.75 13.43
C ARG A 1 -6.96 -22.09 13.46
N GLU A 2 -7.59 -23.24 13.72
CA GLU A 2 -6.84 -24.52 13.86
C GLU A 2 -6.08 -24.90 12.58
N ASP A 3 -6.68 -24.69 11.42
CA ASP A 3 -6.12 -24.92 10.09
C ASP A 3 -4.89 -24.03 9.81
N GLU A 4 -4.92 -22.77 10.23
CA GLU A 4 -3.78 -21.84 10.14
C GLU A 4 -2.64 -22.26 11.07
N GLN A 5 -2.96 -22.71 12.28
CA GLN A 5 -1.95 -23.16 13.25
C GLN A 5 -1.23 -24.42 12.77
N ILE A 6 -1.96 -25.36 12.15
CA ILE A 6 -1.37 -26.59 11.59
C ILE A 6 -0.43 -26.27 10.42
N ARG A 7 -0.82 -25.31 9.57
CA ARG A 7 -0.05 -24.94 8.38
C ARG A 7 1.05 -23.92 8.64
N GLY A 8 0.99 -23.20 9.76
CA GLY A 8 1.92 -22.12 10.09
C GLY A 8 1.80 -20.90 9.15
N ILE A 9 0.65 -20.71 8.51
CA ILE A 9 0.42 -19.60 7.57
C ILE A 9 -0.90 -18.88 7.89
N THR A 10 -0.93 -17.57 7.66
CA THR A 10 -2.16 -16.77 7.66
C THR A 10 -2.95 -17.10 6.39
N MET A 11 -4.22 -17.50 6.53
CA MET A 11 -5.10 -17.80 5.39
C MET A 11 -6.24 -16.81 5.25
N LYS A 12 -6.60 -16.11 6.33
CA LYS A 12 -7.61 -15.06 6.32
C LYS A 12 -7.09 -13.79 6.95
N SER A 13 -7.48 -12.66 6.37
CA SER A 13 -7.15 -11.37 6.94
C SER A 13 -7.84 -11.17 8.29
N SER A 14 -7.14 -10.55 9.22
CA SER A 14 -7.63 -10.20 10.55
C SER A 14 -7.36 -8.72 10.80
N ALA A 15 -8.23 -8.05 11.56
CA ALA A 15 -8.06 -6.63 11.88
C ALA A 15 -7.90 -6.45 13.40
N ILE A 16 -6.95 -5.60 13.79
CA ILE A 16 -6.73 -5.18 15.18
C ILE A 16 -6.65 -3.66 15.25
N SER A 17 -7.24 -3.09 16.29
CA SER A 17 -7.13 -1.66 16.58
C SER A 17 -6.15 -1.45 17.73
N LEU A 18 -5.14 -0.62 17.50
CA LEU A 18 -4.14 -0.23 18.48
C LEU A 18 -4.36 1.23 18.89
N HIS A 19 -4.41 1.47 20.19
CA HIS A 19 -4.35 2.82 20.73
C HIS A 19 -2.87 3.17 20.99
N TYR A 20 -2.42 4.28 20.41
CA TYR A 20 -1.05 4.76 20.53
C TYR A 20 -1.04 6.23 20.92
N ALA A 21 -0.46 6.54 22.08
CA ALA A 21 -0.29 7.90 22.56
C ALA A 21 1.16 8.34 22.36
N THR A 22 1.37 9.48 21.69
CA THR A 22 2.71 10.09 21.57
C THR A 22 2.64 11.57 21.90
N GLY A 23 3.37 11.99 22.93
CA GLY A 23 3.27 13.34 23.48
C GLY A 23 1.87 13.62 24.04
N ASN A 24 1.18 14.60 23.44
CA ASN A 24 -0.20 14.99 23.78
C ASN A 24 -1.24 14.52 22.76
N GLU A 25 -0.84 13.71 21.79
CA GLU A 25 -1.71 13.25 20.73
C GLU A 25 -2.01 11.75 20.87
N GLU A 26 -3.28 11.42 20.69
CA GLU A 26 -3.82 10.06 20.77
C GLU A 26 -4.17 9.59 19.36
N TYR A 27 -3.62 8.45 18.98
CA TYR A 27 -3.80 7.84 17.67
C TYR A 27 -4.54 6.51 17.81
N LEU A 28 -5.52 6.29 16.94
CA LEU A 28 -6.15 4.99 16.75
C LEU A 28 -5.66 4.40 15.44
N ILE A 29 -4.85 3.37 15.51
CA ILE A 29 -4.23 2.73 14.36
C ILE A 29 -4.95 1.40 14.12
N ASN A 30 -5.60 1.26 12.98
CA ASN A 30 -6.21 -0.01 12.56
C ASN A 30 -5.22 -0.76 11.67
N LEU A 31 -4.81 -1.95 12.11
CA LEU A 31 -3.94 -2.83 11.35
C LEU A 31 -4.74 -3.99 10.80
N ILE A 32 -4.55 -4.26 9.51
CA ILE A 32 -5.05 -5.47 8.86
C ILE A 32 -3.86 -6.38 8.62
N ASP A 33 -3.84 -7.52 9.31
CA ASP A 33 -2.92 -8.62 9.00
C ASP A 33 -3.47 -9.37 7.79
N SER A 34 -2.68 -9.51 6.73
CA SER A 34 -3.09 -10.11 5.47
C SER A 34 -2.25 -11.36 5.15
N PRO A 35 -2.80 -12.36 4.45
CA PRO A 35 -2.04 -13.56 4.06
C PRO A 35 -0.80 -13.26 3.20
N GLY A 36 0.34 -13.86 3.54
CA GLY A 36 1.58 -13.73 2.75
C GLY A 36 1.69 -14.71 1.57
N HIS A 37 0.90 -15.79 1.55
CA HIS A 37 0.98 -16.82 0.52
C HIS A 37 0.28 -16.39 -0.79
N VAL A 38 0.90 -16.67 -1.94
CA VAL A 38 0.42 -16.27 -3.30
C VAL A 38 -1.03 -16.67 -3.59
N ASP A 39 -1.46 -17.83 -3.09
CA ASP A 39 -2.83 -18.35 -3.25
C ASP A 39 -3.92 -17.45 -2.66
N PHE A 40 -3.56 -16.52 -1.77
CA PHE A 40 -4.50 -15.63 -1.09
C PHE A 40 -4.35 -14.16 -1.52
N SER A 41 -3.79 -13.92 -2.70
CA SER A 41 -3.62 -12.57 -3.27
C SER A 41 -4.90 -11.73 -3.34
N SER A 42 -6.08 -12.36 -3.43
CA SER A 42 -7.37 -11.66 -3.41
C SER A 42 -7.69 -11.02 -2.05
N GLU A 43 -7.28 -11.66 -0.95
CA GLU A 43 -7.42 -11.12 0.42
C GLU A 43 -6.50 -9.91 0.60
N VAL A 44 -5.24 -10.02 0.15
CA VAL A 44 -4.26 -8.93 0.18
C VAL A 44 -4.74 -7.73 -0.64
N SER A 45 -5.22 -7.96 -1.86
CA SER A 45 -5.73 -6.90 -2.73
C SER A 45 -6.95 -6.20 -2.12
N THR A 46 -7.78 -6.93 -1.37
CA THR A 46 -8.93 -6.36 -0.66
C THR A 46 -8.48 -5.54 0.55
N ALA A 47 -7.51 -6.02 1.34
CA ALA A 47 -6.94 -5.27 2.45
C ALA A 47 -6.32 -3.95 1.99
N VAL A 48 -5.54 -3.97 0.91
CA VAL A 48 -4.93 -2.77 0.33
C VAL A 48 -5.96 -1.73 -0.12
N ARG A 49 -7.10 -2.15 -0.67
CA ARG A 49 -8.18 -1.22 -1.07
C ARG A 49 -8.91 -0.57 0.10
N ILE A 50 -8.78 -1.13 1.30
CA ILE A 50 -9.46 -0.64 2.52
C ILE A 50 -8.52 0.23 3.35
N CYS A 51 -7.23 -0.09 3.35
CA CYS A 51 -6.23 0.64 4.13
C CYS A 51 -5.79 1.92 3.41
N ASP A 52 -5.53 2.98 4.18
CA ASP A 52 -4.91 4.22 3.69
C ASP A 52 -3.44 4.03 3.27
N GLY A 53 -2.83 2.91 3.64
CA GLY A 53 -1.46 2.56 3.31
C GLY A 53 -1.14 1.11 3.71
N CYS A 54 0.08 0.68 3.41
CA CYS A 54 0.54 -0.65 3.76
C CYS A 54 1.96 -0.63 4.32
N ILE A 55 2.25 -1.60 5.19
CA ILE A 55 3.62 -1.92 5.60
C ILE A 55 4.04 -3.17 4.83
N ILE A 56 5.12 -3.06 4.07
CA ILE A 56 5.69 -4.19 3.34
C ILE A 56 6.80 -4.79 4.19
N VAL A 57 6.64 -6.06 4.57
CA VAL A 57 7.66 -6.81 5.30
C VAL A 57 8.43 -7.67 4.31
N VAL A 58 9.76 -7.54 4.34
CA VAL A 58 10.67 -8.27 3.45
C VAL A 58 11.66 -9.05 4.31
N ASP A 59 11.87 -10.32 4.00
CA ASP A 59 12.92 -11.11 4.64
C ASP A 59 14.29 -10.60 4.15
N ALA A 60 15.18 -10.29 5.08
CA ALA A 60 16.53 -9.81 4.78
C ALA A 60 17.40 -10.86 4.05
N VAL A 61 17.08 -12.15 4.19
CA VAL A 61 17.79 -13.27 3.54
C VAL A 61 17.20 -13.60 2.17
N GLU A 62 15.87 -13.75 2.08
CA GLU A 62 15.21 -14.09 0.81
C GLU A 62 15.09 -12.88 -0.13
N GLY A 63 15.05 -11.67 0.42
CA GLY A 63 14.92 -10.43 -0.33
C GLY A 63 13.52 -10.22 -0.92
N VAL A 64 13.44 -9.38 -1.94
CA VAL A 64 12.17 -8.96 -2.54
C VAL A 64 11.61 -10.05 -3.44
N CYS A 65 10.46 -10.62 -3.05
CA CYS A 65 9.72 -11.56 -3.86
C CYS A 65 8.93 -10.85 -5.00
N PRO A 66 8.64 -11.53 -6.13
CA PRO A 66 7.85 -10.97 -7.23
C PRO A 66 6.47 -10.44 -6.83
N GLN A 67 5.85 -11.03 -5.81
CA GLN A 67 4.55 -10.61 -5.29
C GLN A 67 4.59 -9.18 -4.72
N ILE A 68 5.70 -8.78 -4.09
CA ILE A 68 5.88 -7.42 -3.54
C ILE A 68 5.90 -6.39 -4.66
N ASN A 69 6.56 -6.70 -5.79
CA ASN A 69 6.60 -5.81 -6.95
C ASN A 69 5.20 -5.60 -7.54
N ALA A 70 4.42 -6.67 -7.69
CA ALA A 70 3.04 -6.58 -8.18
C ALA A 70 2.14 -5.75 -7.24
N LEU A 71 2.32 -5.91 -5.92
CA LEU A 71 1.58 -5.15 -4.92
C LEU A 71 1.92 -3.66 -4.97
N THR A 72 3.21 -3.33 -5.06
CA THR A 72 3.71 -1.94 -5.13
C THR A 72 3.17 -1.23 -6.36
N GLY A 73 3.17 -1.89 -7.52
CA GLY A 73 2.59 -1.34 -8.75
C GLY A 73 1.07 -1.10 -8.63
N THR A 74 0.36 -1.99 -7.93
CA THR A 74 -1.08 -1.82 -7.68
C THR A 74 -1.35 -0.60 -6.79
N LEU A 75 -0.60 -0.45 -5.70
CA LEU A 75 -0.69 0.70 -4.79
C LEU A 75 -0.42 2.03 -5.50
N PHE A 76 0.63 2.07 -6.31
CA PHE A 76 0.98 3.26 -7.08
C PHE A 76 -0.13 3.60 -8.08
N THR A 77 -0.63 2.61 -8.82
CA THR A 77 -1.71 2.82 -9.79
C THR A 77 -2.97 3.34 -9.11
N SER A 78 -3.33 2.79 -7.95
CA SER A 78 -4.45 3.27 -7.13
C SER A 78 -4.29 4.73 -6.74
N LYS A 79 -3.13 5.12 -6.22
CA LYS A 79 -2.84 6.51 -5.83
C LYS A 79 -2.92 7.48 -7.02
N VAL A 80 -2.33 7.11 -8.15
CA VAL A 80 -2.35 7.94 -9.37
C VAL A 80 -3.78 8.13 -9.89
N LEU A 81 -4.61 7.09 -9.83
CA LEU A 81 -6.01 7.18 -10.22
C LEU A 81 -6.83 8.08 -9.29
N GLU A 82 -6.57 8.02 -7.98
CA GLU A 82 -7.20 8.89 -6.98
C GLU A 82 -6.84 10.37 -7.21
N GLU A 83 -5.55 10.70 -7.34
CA GLU A 83 -5.11 12.08 -7.58
C GLU A 83 -5.68 12.68 -8.87
N ARG A 84 -5.87 11.86 -9.91
CA ARG A 84 -6.48 12.30 -11.16
C ARG A 84 -7.99 12.51 -11.03
N ALA A 85 -8.70 11.63 -10.32
CA ALA A 85 -10.13 11.81 -10.06
C ALA A 85 -10.42 13.10 -9.26
N GLU A 86 -9.54 13.47 -8.34
CA GLU A 86 -9.58 14.75 -7.63
C GLU A 86 -9.39 15.93 -8.59
N ARG A 87 -8.39 15.88 -9.48
CA ARG A 87 -8.15 16.95 -10.48
C ARG A 87 -9.31 17.08 -11.48
N GLU A 88 -9.95 15.97 -11.85
CA GLU A 88 -11.12 15.96 -12.75
C GLU A 88 -12.36 16.56 -12.09
N THR A 89 -12.60 16.26 -10.81
CA THR A 89 -13.71 16.87 -10.04
C THR A 89 -13.51 18.36 -9.82
N GLU A 90 -12.28 18.83 -9.65
CA GLU A 90 -11.95 20.27 -9.63
C GLU A 90 -12.16 20.95 -10.99
N SER A 91 -11.83 20.26 -12.09
CA SER A 91 -11.94 20.80 -13.45
C SER A 91 -13.40 20.91 -13.93
N GLN A 92 -14.31 20.06 -13.45
CA GLN A 92 -15.74 20.12 -13.79
C GLN A 92 -16.49 21.30 -13.16
N VAL A 93 -15.89 22.03 -12.22
CA VAL A 93 -16.47 23.25 -11.63
C VAL A 93 -16.30 24.48 -12.55
N ASN A 94 -15.55 24.38 -13.65
CA ASN A 94 -15.35 25.47 -14.61
C ASN A 94 -15.86 25.07 -16.01
N PRO A 95 -17.14 25.30 -16.34
CA PRO A 95 -17.72 24.85 -17.60
C PRO A 95 -17.40 25.88 -18.69
N ASN A 96 -16.20 25.82 -19.26
CA ASN A 96 -15.93 26.40 -20.59
C ASN A 96 -14.59 25.90 -21.15
N SER A 97 -14.59 24.73 -21.78
CA SER A 97 -13.73 24.48 -22.95
C SER A 97 -14.13 23.19 -23.68
N GLU A 98 -13.94 23.24 -24.98
CA GLU A 98 -14.53 22.41 -26.03
C GLU A 98 -14.10 20.94 -26.03
N GLN A 99 -15.01 20.07 -26.46
CA GLN A 99 -14.82 18.64 -26.64
C GLN A 99 -13.87 18.35 -27.81
N GLY A 100 -12.60 18.09 -27.51
CA GLY A 100 -11.67 17.40 -28.40
C GLY A 100 -11.49 15.96 -27.92
N GLU A 101 -11.81 14.99 -28.77
CA GLU A 101 -11.64 13.55 -28.51
C GLU A 101 -10.13 13.21 -28.49
N GLN A 102 -9.50 13.44 -27.34
CA GLN A 102 -8.10 13.06 -27.07
C GLN A 102 -8.07 11.59 -26.65
N VAL A 103 -7.56 10.73 -27.51
CA VAL A 103 -7.20 9.36 -27.15
C VAL A 103 -5.97 9.45 -26.25
N TYR A 104 -6.19 9.43 -24.93
CA TYR A 104 -5.12 9.43 -23.95
C TYR A 104 -4.39 8.08 -23.96
N ASP A 105 -3.10 8.12 -24.30
CA ASP A 105 -2.19 7.03 -24.01
C ASP A 105 -1.88 7.04 -22.52
N TRP A 106 -2.45 6.08 -21.79
CA TRP A 106 -2.32 5.98 -20.34
C TRP A 106 -0.87 5.73 -19.88
N SER A 107 0.01 5.26 -20.78
CA SER A 107 1.40 4.95 -20.47
C SER A 107 2.27 6.20 -20.28
N THR A 108 2.06 7.25 -21.08
CA THR A 108 2.86 8.49 -21.04
C THR A 108 2.59 9.32 -19.79
N GLY A 109 1.35 9.35 -19.30
CA GLY A 109 1.03 10.10 -18.09
C GLY A 109 1.57 9.48 -16.79
N LEU A 110 1.98 8.20 -16.82
CA LEU A 110 2.65 7.57 -15.68
C LEU A 110 4.15 7.88 -15.66
N GLU A 111 4.79 8.07 -16.82
CA GLU A 111 6.21 8.41 -16.93
C GLU A 111 6.54 9.83 -16.44
N ASP A 112 5.58 10.76 -16.51
CA ASP A 112 5.74 12.16 -16.06
C ASP A 112 5.35 12.37 -14.58
N THR A 113 4.92 11.32 -13.88
CA THR A 113 4.49 11.42 -12.48
C THR A 113 5.71 11.36 -11.54
N ASP A 114 5.66 12.11 -10.43
CA ASP A 114 6.74 12.11 -9.44
C ASP A 114 6.75 10.79 -8.65
N ASP A 115 7.63 9.89 -9.06
CA ASP A 115 7.83 8.58 -8.45
C ASP A 115 8.76 8.63 -7.23
N SER A 116 9.22 9.82 -6.80
CA SER A 116 10.14 9.96 -5.66
C SER A 116 9.59 9.31 -4.37
N HIS A 117 8.26 9.36 -4.19
CA HIS A 117 7.55 8.73 -3.07
C HIS A 117 7.43 7.20 -3.18
N LEU A 118 7.81 6.59 -4.31
CA LEU A 118 7.81 5.15 -4.52
C LEU A 118 9.11 4.49 -4.03
N TYR A 119 10.19 5.26 -3.91
CA TYR A 119 11.49 4.71 -3.54
C TYR A 119 11.63 4.52 -2.03
N PHE A 120 12.17 3.37 -1.63
CA PHE A 120 12.47 3.04 -0.25
C PHE A 120 13.93 3.40 0.06
N SER A 121 14.15 4.35 0.99
CA SER A 121 15.46 4.75 1.46
C SER A 121 15.46 4.99 2.97
N PRO A 122 16.36 4.35 3.74
CA PRO A 122 16.47 4.60 5.18
C PRO A 122 16.65 6.09 5.54
N GLU A 123 17.29 6.87 4.66
CA GLU A 123 17.48 8.32 4.86
C GLU A 123 16.17 9.11 4.85
N GLN A 124 15.13 8.58 4.19
CA GLN A 124 13.79 9.18 4.14
C GLN A 124 12.91 8.76 5.33
N GLY A 125 13.38 7.82 6.16
CA GLY A 125 12.60 7.28 7.29
C GLY A 125 11.44 6.37 6.88
N ASN A 126 11.38 5.92 5.62
CA ASN A 126 10.36 4.99 5.12
C ASN A 126 10.82 3.52 5.11
N VAL A 127 12.00 3.24 5.66
CA VAL A 127 12.54 1.89 5.85
C VAL A 127 12.83 1.69 7.33
N VAL A 128 12.31 0.60 7.89
CA VAL A 128 12.51 0.19 9.28
C VAL A 128 13.19 -1.18 9.27
N PHE A 129 14.22 -1.35 10.10
CA PHE A 129 14.86 -2.64 10.29
C PHE A 129 14.32 -3.29 11.56
N THR A 130 13.90 -4.54 11.48
CA THR A 130 13.27 -5.22 12.63
C THR A 130 13.61 -6.70 12.68
N SER A 131 13.65 -7.25 13.88
CA SER A 131 13.64 -8.68 14.16
C SER A 131 12.42 -8.98 15.01
N ALA A 132 11.42 -9.61 14.40
CA ALA A 132 10.23 -10.07 15.11
C ALA A 132 10.55 -11.15 16.16
N ILE A 133 11.58 -11.97 15.91
CA ILE A 133 12.00 -13.06 16.82
C ILE A 133 12.68 -12.48 18.06
N ASP A 134 13.55 -11.49 17.87
CA ASP A 134 14.31 -10.88 18.97
C ASP A 134 13.55 -9.72 19.64
N GLY A 135 12.46 -9.24 19.03
CA GLY A 135 11.58 -8.21 19.58
C GLY A 135 12.14 -6.78 19.50
N TRP A 136 12.97 -6.47 18.50
CA TRP A 136 13.51 -5.12 18.29
C TRP A 136 13.21 -4.60 16.88
N GLY A 137 13.12 -3.28 16.73
CA GLY A 137 13.08 -2.59 15.45
C GLY A 137 13.50 -1.13 15.58
N PHE A 138 14.11 -0.56 14.54
CA PHE A 138 14.60 0.83 14.48
C PHE A 138 14.51 1.43 13.08
#